data_AF-A0A7Y8J865-F1
#
_entry.id   AF-A0A7Y8J865-F1
#
_cell.length_a   1.000
_cell.length_b   1.000
_cell.length_c   1.000
_cell.angle_alpha   90.00
_cell.angle_beta   90.00
_cell.angle_gamma   90.00
#
_symmetry.space_group_name_H-M   'P 1'
#
loop_
_entity.id
_entity.type
_entity.pdbx_description
1 polymer ?
#
loop_
_entity_poly.entity_id
_entity_poly.type
_entity_poly.pdbx_seq_one_letter_code
_entity_poly.pdbx_strand_id
1 'polypeptide(L)'
;MWDTEIVTTYSNSYYGNAKPVISYTTGSSTTGEIFVAYRKNSTEGIKQRTRFYYFGNWSNWTTEADIPGTNSYCINPAGIGEPGYMHITYEYLYGVYYKFAYRQEQNEWRFNNSINLPSTSGFNYNSYPAISLSLNSPNKYVMVSWQGVYDTQHQSPMPKETGGSEPLRRAAAVVKTGWGTSWGTTSNFSDNVDFTNNGSLNTVYGSIMS
;
A
#
# COMPACT_ATOMS: atom_id res chain seq x y z
N MET A 1 -29.61 7.58 9.11
CA MET A 1 -28.78 8.78 9.33
C MET A 1 -27.47 8.48 8.62
N TRP A 2 -27.14 9.23 7.57
CA TRP A 2 -25.98 8.95 6.73
C TRP A 2 -24.77 9.52 7.46
N ASP A 3 -24.08 8.67 8.20
CA ASP A 3 -22.86 9.08 8.91
C ASP A 3 -21.82 9.47 7.87
N THR A 4 -21.54 10.78 7.84
CA THR A 4 -20.42 11.41 7.15
C THR A 4 -19.19 10.53 7.32
N GLU A 5 -18.58 10.13 6.20
CA GLU A 5 -17.33 9.37 6.10
C GLU A 5 -16.36 9.84 7.19
N ILE A 6 -16.25 9.07 8.28
CA ILE A 6 -15.61 9.45 9.55
C ILE A 6 -14.15 9.86 9.37
N VAL A 7 -13.56 9.51 8.24
CA VAL A 7 -12.18 9.82 7.88
C VAL A 7 -11.98 11.30 7.51
N THR A 8 -13.08 12.00 7.19
CA THR A 8 -13.11 13.46 7.02
C THR A 8 -12.95 14.24 8.33
N THR A 9 -12.91 13.57 9.49
CA THR A 9 -12.84 14.25 10.81
C THR A 9 -11.43 14.65 11.26
N TYR A 10 -10.39 14.28 10.51
CA TYR A 10 -9.03 14.75 10.77
C TYR A 10 -8.62 15.81 9.74
N SER A 11 -8.25 17.00 10.20
CA SER A 11 -7.66 18.01 9.33
C SER A 11 -6.35 17.50 8.73
N ASN A 12 -6.02 17.89 7.50
CA ASN A 12 -4.74 17.53 6.88
C ASN A 12 -3.52 17.89 7.77
N SER A 13 -3.65 18.93 8.61
CA SER A 13 -2.63 19.29 9.61
C SER A 13 -2.35 18.19 10.65
N TYR A 14 -3.31 17.30 10.95
CA TYR A 14 -3.13 16.16 11.85
C TYR A 14 -2.15 15.13 11.28
N TYR A 15 -2.14 14.97 9.96
CA TYR A 15 -1.27 14.02 9.25
C TYR A 15 0.03 14.67 8.76
N GLY A 16 0.19 15.99 8.88
CA GLY A 16 1.35 16.71 8.36
C GLY A 16 1.49 16.52 6.84
N ASN A 17 2.69 16.10 6.39
CA ASN A 17 2.94 15.73 4.99
C ASN A 17 2.58 14.27 4.66
N ALA A 18 1.97 13.53 5.59
CA ALA A 18 1.64 12.13 5.36
C ALA A 18 0.48 11.99 4.37
N LYS A 19 0.55 10.96 3.53
CA LYS A 19 -0.59 10.45 2.75
C LYS A 19 -1.19 9.29 3.54
N PRO A 20 -2.20 9.51 4.39
CA PRO A 20 -2.78 8.44 5.17
C PRO A 20 -3.43 7.42 4.25
N VAL A 21 -3.17 6.16 4.54
CA VAL A 21 -3.85 5.02 3.95
C VAL A 21 -5.05 4.73 4.81
N ILE A 22 -6.21 4.61 4.17
CA ILE A 22 -7.46 4.37 4.84
C ILE A 22 -8.05 3.11 4.24
N SER A 23 -8.34 2.13 5.10
CA SER A 23 -9.15 0.99 4.69
C SER A 23 -10.42 0.96 5.52
N TYR A 24 -11.55 0.90 4.81
CA TYR A 24 -12.85 0.65 5.39
C TYR A 24 -13.29 -0.77 5.08
N THR A 25 -13.67 -1.53 6.10
CA THR A 25 -14.15 -2.90 5.95
C THR A 25 -15.47 -3.08 6.66
N THR A 26 -16.39 -3.82 6.03
CA THR A 26 -17.67 -4.22 6.62
C THR A 26 -17.76 -5.75 6.59
N GLY A 27 -17.82 -6.38 7.76
CA GLY A 27 -17.94 -7.83 7.88
C GLY A 27 -19.36 -8.35 7.95
N SER A 28 -20.25 -7.53 8.49
CA SER A 28 -21.68 -7.78 8.52
C SER A 28 -22.39 -6.47 8.83
N SER A 29 -23.72 -6.49 8.92
CA SER A 29 -24.49 -5.35 9.46
C SER A 29 -24.12 -5.00 10.92
N THR A 30 -23.33 -5.84 11.60
CA THR A 30 -22.96 -5.65 13.01
C THR A 30 -21.46 -5.55 13.24
N THR A 31 -20.61 -5.66 12.22
CA THR A 31 -19.15 -5.59 12.38
C THR A 31 -18.48 -4.85 11.22
N GLY A 32 -17.53 -3.98 11.55
CA GLY A 32 -16.74 -3.23 10.57
C GLY A 32 -15.56 -2.52 11.21
N GLU A 33 -14.71 -1.93 10.38
CA GLU A 33 -13.42 -1.39 10.80
C GLU A 33 -13.01 -0.24 9.89
N ILE A 34 -12.46 0.82 10.48
CA ILE A 34 -11.70 1.86 9.77
C ILE A 34 -10.28 1.79 10.29
N PHE A 35 -9.37 1.33 9.44
CA PHE A 35 -7.94 1.30 9.73
C PHE A 35 -7.24 2.46 9.02
N VAL A 36 -6.40 3.19 9.74
CA VAL A 36 -5.58 4.27 9.19
C VAL A 36 -4.10 3.99 9.46
N ALA A 37 -3.28 4.01 8.42
CA ALA A 37 -1.82 3.97 8.53
C ALA A 37 -1.16 5.17 7.87
N TYR A 38 -0.17 5.77 8.53
CA TYR A 38 0.48 6.99 8.05
C TYR A 38 1.88 7.15 8.62
N ARG A 39 2.70 7.93 7.92
CA ARG A 39 4.02 8.35 8.40
C ARG A 39 3.91 9.73 9.03
N LYS A 40 3.90 9.80 10.36
CA LYS A 40 3.70 11.05 11.11
C LYS A 40 4.80 12.10 10.86
N ASN A 41 6.05 11.66 10.74
CA ASN A 41 7.22 12.52 10.50
C ASN A 41 8.37 11.70 9.88
N SER A 42 9.52 12.34 9.64
CA SER A 42 10.69 11.69 9.03
C SER A 42 11.53 10.85 10.00
N THR A 43 11.20 10.84 11.30
CA THR A 43 12.03 10.24 12.36
C THR A 43 11.44 8.97 12.98
N GLU A 44 10.14 8.73 12.78
CA GLU A 44 9.42 7.58 13.35
C GLU A 44 9.01 6.56 12.27
N GLY A 45 8.59 5.38 12.73
CA GLY A 45 7.96 4.36 11.89
C GLY A 45 6.57 4.75 11.39
N ILE A 46 5.92 3.78 10.73
CA ILE A 46 4.55 3.95 10.26
C ILE A 46 3.63 3.79 11.47
N LYS A 47 2.82 4.81 11.74
CA LYS A 47 1.81 4.81 12.79
C LYS A 47 0.51 4.22 12.28
N GLN A 48 -0.27 3.66 13.20
CA GLN A 48 -1.62 3.18 12.93
C GLN A 48 -2.62 3.61 14.01
N ARG A 49 -3.87 3.78 13.59
CA ARG A 49 -5.05 3.92 14.44
C ARG A 49 -6.21 3.18 13.82
N THR A 50 -7.07 2.61 14.65
CA THR A 50 -8.25 1.90 14.18
C THR A 50 -9.50 2.37 14.91
N ARG A 51 -10.62 2.41 14.22
CA ARG A 51 -11.95 2.58 14.79
C ARG A 51 -12.78 1.36 14.43
N PHE A 52 -13.45 0.76 15.41
CA PHE A 52 -14.18 -0.49 15.21
C PHE A 52 -15.68 -0.23 15.26
N TYR A 53 -16.43 -0.88 14.38
CA TYR A 53 -17.87 -0.90 14.38
C TYR A 53 -18.36 -2.23 14.95
N TYR A 54 -19.23 -2.16 15.95
CA TYR A 54 -19.84 -3.31 16.60
C TYR A 54 -21.30 -3.04 16.94
N PHE A 55 -22.19 -3.95 16.53
CA PHE A 55 -23.60 -3.98 16.90
C PHE A 55 -24.27 -2.59 16.85
N GLY A 56 -24.12 -1.88 15.74
CA GLY A 56 -24.75 -0.57 15.55
C GLY A 56 -23.88 0.63 15.96
N ASN A 57 -22.73 0.43 16.61
CA ASN A 57 -21.98 1.52 17.23
C ASN A 57 -20.50 1.54 16.82
N TRP A 58 -19.98 2.73 16.55
CA TRP A 58 -18.55 2.96 16.38
C TRP A 58 -17.86 3.18 17.73
N SER A 59 -16.78 2.46 17.98
CA SER A 59 -15.89 2.67 19.12
C SER A 59 -15.21 4.04 19.06
N ASN A 60 -14.55 4.44 20.14
CA ASN A 60 -13.52 5.47 20.05
C ASN A 60 -12.35 4.96 19.19
N TRP A 61 -11.56 5.90 18.67
CA TRP A 61 -10.29 5.57 18.03
C TRP A 61 -9.35 4.91 19.03
N THR A 62 -8.63 3.87 18.61
CA THR A 62 -7.52 3.33 19.39
C THR A 62 -6.44 4.39 19.61
N THR A 63 -5.63 4.18 20.63
CA THR A 63 -4.37 4.91 20.82
C THR A 63 -3.50 4.75 19.57
N GLU A 64 -2.79 5.82 19.19
CA GLU A 64 -1.77 5.76 18.14
C GLU A 64 -0.67 4.77 18.55
N ALA A 65 -0.35 3.83 17.67
CA ALA A 65 0.69 2.85 17.89
C ALA A 65 1.57 2.69 16.65
N ASP A 66 2.82 2.26 16.84
CA ASP A 66 3.70 1.88 15.75
C ASP A 66 3.25 0.56 15.11
N ILE A 67 3.31 0.47 13.80
CA ILE A 67 3.31 -0.81 13.11
C ILE A 67 4.66 -1.49 13.45
N PRO A 68 4.67 -2.64 14.13
CA PRO A 68 5.90 -3.24 14.64
C PRO A 68 6.92 -3.50 13.54
N GLY A 69 8.21 -3.23 13.79
CA GLY A 69 9.28 -3.46 12.82
C GLY A 69 9.38 -2.42 11.70
N THR A 70 8.63 -1.32 11.78
CA THR A 70 8.82 -0.14 10.92
C THR A 70 9.68 0.91 11.62
N ASN A 71 10.37 1.76 10.85
CA ASN A 71 11.25 2.81 11.36
C ASN A 71 11.23 4.04 10.42
N SER A 72 12.09 5.02 10.69
CA SER A 72 12.19 6.28 9.93
C SER A 72 12.41 6.13 8.41
N TYR A 73 12.95 5.00 7.97
CA TYR A 73 13.17 4.72 6.54
C TYR A 73 11.98 4.01 5.88
N CYS A 74 10.93 3.67 6.64
CA CYS A 74 9.70 3.09 6.10
C CYS A 74 8.78 4.21 5.58
N ILE A 75 8.57 4.26 4.27
CA ILE A 75 7.85 5.36 3.61
C ILE A 75 6.77 4.83 2.67
N ASN A 76 5.92 5.74 2.16
CA ASN A 76 4.88 5.46 1.17
C ASN A 76 4.04 4.21 1.52
N PRO A 77 3.39 4.18 2.70
CA PRO A 77 2.50 3.08 3.02
C PRO A 77 1.34 3.03 2.03
N ALA A 78 0.88 1.82 1.72
CA ALA A 78 -0.42 1.51 1.14
C ALA A 78 -1.03 0.34 1.90
N GLY A 79 -2.35 0.18 1.85
CA GLY A 79 -3.01 -0.80 2.68
C GLY A 79 -4.46 -1.01 2.29
N ILE A 80 -4.92 -2.23 2.49
CA ILE A 80 -6.27 -2.68 2.22
C ILE A 80 -6.64 -3.75 3.24
N GLY A 81 -7.90 -3.76 3.65
CA GLY A 81 -8.40 -4.66 4.65
C GLY A 81 -9.57 -5.48 4.16
N GLU A 82 -9.83 -6.53 4.91
CA GLU A 82 -11.12 -7.19 4.98
C GLU A 82 -11.48 -7.40 6.46
N PRO A 83 -12.71 -7.80 6.79
CA PRO A 83 -13.12 -7.96 8.18
C PRO A 83 -12.17 -8.88 8.96
N GLY A 84 -11.55 -8.36 10.02
CA GLY A 84 -10.58 -9.08 10.84
C GLY A 84 -9.16 -9.15 10.29
N TYR A 85 -8.87 -8.62 9.10
CA TYR A 85 -7.57 -8.72 8.45
C TYR A 85 -7.13 -7.40 7.78
N MET A 86 -5.86 -7.05 7.93
CA MET A 86 -5.25 -5.90 7.28
C MET A 86 -4.00 -6.30 6.52
N HIS A 87 -3.89 -5.79 5.30
CA HIS A 87 -2.76 -5.98 4.40
C HIS A 87 -2.10 -4.63 4.20
N ILE A 88 -0.82 -4.50 4.56
CA ILE A 88 -0.08 -3.24 4.48
C ILE A 88 1.17 -3.49 3.65
N THR A 89 1.49 -2.55 2.76
CA THR A 89 2.74 -2.53 2.02
C THR A 89 3.41 -1.17 2.20
N TYR A 90 4.73 -1.13 2.16
CA TYR A 90 5.49 0.10 2.34
C TYR A 90 6.87 -0.03 1.70
N GLU A 91 7.53 1.09 1.45
CA GLU A 91 8.92 1.11 0.98
C GLU A 91 9.89 1.08 2.14
N TYR A 92 11.00 0.37 1.98
CA TYR A 92 12.15 0.40 2.89
C TYR A 92 13.44 0.09 2.14
N LEU A 93 14.41 1.01 2.19
CA LEU A 93 15.76 0.88 1.58
C LEU A 93 15.72 0.28 0.16
N TYR A 94 14.99 0.93 -0.75
CA TYR A 94 14.84 0.55 -2.16
C TYR A 94 14.06 -0.75 -2.42
N GLY A 95 13.48 -1.35 -1.38
CA GLY A 95 12.58 -2.49 -1.46
C GLY A 95 11.14 -2.12 -1.13
N VAL A 96 10.23 -3.03 -1.48
CA VAL A 96 8.81 -3.00 -1.10
C VAL A 96 8.56 -4.13 -0.12
N TYR A 97 8.00 -3.82 1.03
CA TYR A 97 7.76 -4.75 2.12
C TYR A 97 6.28 -4.87 2.40
N TYR A 98 5.84 -6.11 2.61
CA TYR A 98 4.47 -6.45 2.97
C TYR A 98 4.36 -6.87 4.42
N LYS A 99 3.26 -6.50 5.07
CA LYS A 99 2.89 -6.93 6.42
C LYS A 99 1.42 -7.31 6.47
N PHE A 100 1.15 -8.46 7.07
CA PHE A 100 -0.18 -8.95 7.37
C PHE A 100 -0.51 -8.72 8.83
N ALA A 101 -1.70 -8.21 9.11
CA ALA A 101 -2.24 -8.13 10.46
C ALA A 101 -3.58 -8.85 10.56
N TYR A 102 -3.84 -9.45 11.71
CA TYR A 102 -5.11 -10.06 12.04
C TYR A 102 -5.57 -9.58 13.41
N ARG A 103 -6.88 -9.41 13.53
CA ARG A 103 -7.53 -8.85 14.71
C ARG A 103 -7.54 -9.85 15.86
N GLN A 104 -7.31 -9.37 17.07
CA GLN A 104 -7.47 -10.11 18.33
C GLN A 104 -8.76 -9.71 19.04
N GLU A 105 -9.18 -10.50 20.03
CA GLU A 105 -10.44 -10.33 20.78
C GLU A 105 -10.56 -8.97 21.50
N GLN A 106 -9.45 -8.24 21.70
CA GLN A 106 -9.41 -6.92 22.36
C GLN A 106 -9.24 -5.74 21.40
N ASN A 107 -9.62 -5.88 20.13
CA ASN A 107 -9.48 -4.79 19.15
C ASN A 107 -8.03 -4.34 18.92
N GLU A 108 -7.12 -5.28 19.08
CA GLU A 108 -5.70 -5.12 18.81
C GLU A 108 -5.32 -5.86 17.53
N TRP A 109 -4.34 -5.29 16.82
CA TRP A 109 -3.77 -5.90 15.62
C TRP A 109 -2.53 -6.71 15.98
N ARG A 110 -2.56 -8.01 15.67
CA ARG A 110 -1.35 -8.82 15.69
C ARG A 110 -0.74 -8.84 14.30
N PHE A 111 0.51 -8.41 14.19
CA PHE A 111 1.22 -8.34 12.92
C PHE A 111 2.17 -9.53 12.77
N ASN A 112 2.21 -10.09 11.57
CA ASN A 112 3.28 -11.01 11.16
C ASN A 112 4.59 -10.25 10.89
N ASN A 113 5.65 -11.03 10.68
CA ASN A 113 6.92 -10.52 10.17
C ASN A 113 6.74 -9.92 8.77
N SER A 114 7.52 -8.89 8.47
CA SER A 114 7.51 -8.26 7.16
C SER A 114 8.14 -9.16 6.10
N ILE A 115 7.63 -9.09 4.88
CA ILE A 115 8.08 -9.89 3.73
C ILE A 115 8.64 -8.94 2.68
N ASN A 116 9.88 -9.17 2.24
CA ASN A 116 10.50 -8.46 1.14
C ASN A 116 9.94 -8.97 -0.21
N LEU A 117 9.04 -8.20 -0.83
CA LEU A 117 8.32 -8.62 -2.04
C LEU A 117 9.19 -8.61 -3.31
N PRO A 118 10.09 -7.64 -3.55
CA PRO A 118 11.00 -7.62 -4.68
C PRO A 118 12.05 -8.73 -4.75
N SER A 119 12.09 -9.65 -3.78
CA SER A 119 12.87 -10.87 -3.93
C SER A 119 12.60 -11.48 -5.32
N THR A 120 13.67 -11.63 -6.10
CA THR A 120 13.69 -12.12 -7.49
C THR A 120 13.02 -11.24 -8.56
N SER A 121 12.73 -9.96 -8.29
CA SER A 121 12.12 -9.06 -9.30
C SER A 121 13.08 -8.64 -10.41
N GLY A 122 14.40 -8.64 -10.13
CA GLY A 122 15.45 -8.17 -11.04
C GLY A 122 15.68 -6.66 -11.03
N PHE A 123 14.91 -5.90 -10.25
CA PHE A 123 15.03 -4.43 -10.16
C PHE A 123 15.82 -4.01 -8.91
N ASN A 124 16.66 -2.99 -9.07
CA ASN A 124 17.52 -2.47 -8.00
C ASN A 124 16.77 -1.48 -7.09
N TYR A 125 15.79 -0.77 -7.62
CA TYR A 125 14.94 0.16 -6.87
C TYR A 125 13.47 -0.20 -7.06
N ASN A 126 12.72 -0.22 -5.97
CA ASN A 126 11.33 -0.60 -5.93
C ASN A 126 10.57 0.41 -5.07
N SER A 127 9.71 1.19 -5.70
CA SER A 127 9.04 2.33 -5.08
C SER A 127 7.57 2.42 -5.45
N TYR A 128 6.86 3.23 -4.70
CA TYR A 128 5.45 3.58 -4.79
C TYR A 128 4.54 2.34 -4.79
N PRO A 129 4.58 1.53 -3.72
CA PRO A 129 3.76 0.35 -3.65
C PRO A 129 2.28 0.73 -3.52
N ALA A 130 1.46 0.02 -4.25
CA ALA A 130 0.02 0.02 -4.14
C ALA A 130 -0.47 -1.42 -3.91
N ILE A 131 -1.63 -1.56 -3.29
CA ILE A 131 -2.19 -2.86 -2.95
C ILE A 131 -3.68 -2.90 -3.26
N SER A 132 -4.14 -4.01 -3.82
CA SER A 132 -5.53 -4.33 -4.04
C SER A 132 -5.86 -5.74 -3.55
N LEU A 133 -7.15 -5.99 -3.32
CA LEU A 133 -7.65 -7.21 -2.68
C LEU A 133 -8.73 -7.84 -3.54
N SER A 134 -8.59 -9.14 -3.79
CA SER A 134 -9.58 -9.95 -4.49
C SER A 134 -10.61 -10.53 -3.50
N LEU A 135 -11.58 -9.71 -3.10
CA LEU A 135 -12.61 -10.05 -2.09
C LEU A 135 -13.61 -11.11 -2.55
N ASN A 136 -13.85 -11.23 -3.86
CA ASN A 136 -14.88 -12.09 -4.45
C ASN A 136 -14.33 -13.30 -5.22
N SER A 137 -13.04 -13.59 -5.07
CA SER A 137 -12.42 -14.78 -5.65
C SER A 137 -12.56 -15.98 -4.70
N PRO A 138 -12.83 -17.20 -5.21
CA PRO A 138 -12.83 -18.42 -4.39
C PRO A 138 -11.48 -18.65 -3.69
N ASN A 139 -10.40 -18.12 -4.28
CA ASN A 139 -9.09 -18.02 -3.63
C ASN A 139 -8.79 -16.53 -3.41
N LYS A 140 -9.00 -16.04 -2.18
CA LYS A 140 -8.64 -14.67 -1.83
C LYS A 140 -7.14 -14.45 -2.00
N TYR A 141 -6.77 -13.34 -2.62
CA TYR A 141 -5.38 -12.92 -2.75
C TYR A 141 -5.30 -11.40 -2.70
N VAL A 142 -4.15 -10.90 -2.27
CA VAL A 142 -3.76 -9.51 -2.52
C VAL A 142 -2.86 -9.44 -3.74
N MET A 143 -2.97 -8.33 -4.46
CA MET A 143 -2.07 -7.95 -5.52
C MET A 143 -1.32 -6.71 -5.04
N VAL A 144 0.01 -6.79 -4.96
CA VAL A 144 0.87 -5.65 -4.67
C VAL A 144 1.58 -5.26 -5.95
N SER A 145 1.48 -3.98 -6.31
CA SER A 145 2.12 -3.40 -7.48
C SER A 145 3.09 -2.30 -7.07
N TRP A 146 4.20 -2.14 -7.79
CA TRP A 146 5.16 -1.06 -7.55
C TRP A 146 5.90 -0.70 -8.84
N GLN A 147 6.62 0.42 -8.84
CA GLN A 147 7.54 0.81 -9.88
C GLN A 147 8.91 0.15 -9.60
N GLY A 148 9.38 -0.71 -10.50
CA GLY A 148 10.72 -1.29 -10.45
C GLY A 148 11.66 -0.56 -11.41
N VAL A 149 12.88 -0.23 -10.98
CA VAL A 149 13.92 0.43 -11.80
C VAL A 149 15.23 -0.34 -11.77
N TYR A 150 15.82 -0.57 -12.96
CA TYR A 150 17.10 -1.27 -13.12
C TYR A 150 18.33 -0.37 -12.85
N ASP A 151 18.29 0.92 -13.20
CA ASP A 151 19.48 1.78 -13.14
C ASP A 151 19.69 2.47 -11.78
N THR A 152 20.96 2.65 -11.43
CA THR A 152 21.51 3.36 -10.28
C THR A 152 21.49 4.90 -10.40
N GLN A 153 21.14 5.48 -11.55
CA GLN A 153 21.13 6.95 -11.73
C GLN A 153 19.88 7.51 -12.44
N HIS A 154 19.19 8.37 -11.71
CA HIS A 154 17.90 9.02 -12.00
C HIS A 154 17.98 10.19 -13.03
N GLN A 155 18.72 10.10 -14.14
CA GLN A 155 18.92 11.28 -15.02
C GLN A 155 18.89 11.05 -16.54
N SER A 156 17.75 11.38 -17.15
CA SER A 156 17.50 11.73 -18.57
C SER A 156 17.26 10.60 -19.60
N PRO A 157 16.25 10.72 -20.49
CA PRO A 157 16.05 9.82 -21.63
C PRO A 157 17.06 10.14 -22.75
N MET A 158 17.61 9.11 -23.41
CA MET A 158 18.44 9.28 -24.60
C MET A 158 18.01 8.33 -25.73
N PRO A 159 18.32 8.67 -27.00
CA PRO A 159 17.84 7.94 -28.16
C PRO A 159 18.42 6.54 -28.26
N LYS A 160 17.61 5.67 -28.84
CA LYS A 160 17.80 4.24 -29.08
C LYS A 160 19.11 3.97 -29.84
N GLU A 161 20.10 3.33 -29.23
CA GLU A 161 21.19 2.69 -30.01
C GLU A 161 21.56 1.29 -29.53
N THR A 162 21.60 0.42 -30.53
CA THR A 162 22.29 -0.85 -30.69
C THR A 162 23.61 -1.01 -29.93
N GLY A 163 23.68 -2.07 -29.11
CA GLY A 163 24.88 -2.88 -28.88
C GLY A 163 26.06 -2.20 -28.17
N GLY A 164 26.20 -2.45 -26.87
CA GLY A 164 27.47 -2.28 -26.16
C GLY A 164 27.32 -1.68 -24.75
N SER A 165 27.54 -2.53 -23.74
CA SER A 165 28.09 -2.19 -22.40
C SER A 165 27.57 -0.95 -21.65
N GLU A 166 26.28 -0.61 -21.71
CA GLU A 166 25.71 0.45 -20.87
C GLU A 166 24.38 0.01 -20.22
N PRO A 167 24.10 0.39 -18.96
CA PRO A 167 23.04 -0.21 -18.16
C PRO A 167 21.63 0.10 -18.71
N LEU A 168 20.79 -0.95 -18.77
CA LEU A 168 19.39 -0.86 -19.17
C LEU A 168 18.61 0.07 -18.23
N ARG A 169 18.24 1.26 -18.71
CA ARG A 169 17.31 2.17 -18.04
C ARG A 169 15.88 1.72 -18.28
N ARG A 170 15.44 0.76 -17.46
CA ARG A 170 14.09 0.24 -17.51
C ARG A 170 13.38 0.51 -16.20
N ALA A 171 12.34 1.34 -16.27
CA ALA A 171 11.31 1.46 -15.25
C ALA A 171 10.09 0.63 -15.70
N ALA A 172 9.60 -0.28 -14.86
CA ALA A 172 8.47 -1.14 -15.20
C ALA A 172 7.44 -1.17 -14.07
N ALA A 173 6.20 -1.45 -14.43
CA ALA A 173 5.20 -1.83 -13.45
C ALA A 173 5.48 -3.29 -13.06
N VAL A 174 5.71 -3.52 -11.77
CA VAL A 174 5.95 -4.84 -11.21
C VAL A 174 4.78 -5.20 -10.32
N VAL A 175 4.33 -6.44 -10.42
CA VAL A 175 3.20 -6.98 -9.66
C VAL A 175 3.60 -8.31 -9.04
N LYS A 176 3.14 -8.54 -7.81
CA LYS A 176 3.22 -9.84 -7.14
C LYS A 176 1.90 -10.10 -6.43
N THR A 177 1.41 -11.33 -6.53
CA THR A 177 0.19 -11.77 -5.85
C THR A 177 0.52 -12.76 -4.73
N GLY A 178 -0.30 -12.76 -3.68
CA GLY A 178 -0.08 -13.64 -2.55
C GLY A 178 -1.13 -13.47 -1.46
N TRP A 179 -0.94 -14.18 -0.36
CA TRP A 179 -1.76 -14.11 0.84
C TRP A 179 -0.93 -14.42 2.08
N GLY A 180 -0.95 -13.52 3.07
CA GLY A 180 -0.19 -13.70 4.30
C GLY A 180 1.30 -13.95 4.01
N THR A 181 1.78 -15.15 4.34
CA THR A 181 3.18 -15.55 4.15
C THR A 181 3.47 -16.26 2.83
N SER A 182 2.46 -16.53 1.99
CA SER A 182 2.61 -17.25 0.73
C SER A 182 2.50 -16.30 -0.46
N TRP A 183 3.52 -16.26 -1.32
CA TRP A 183 3.62 -15.32 -2.43
C TRP A 183 4.05 -16.03 -3.72
N GLY A 184 3.42 -15.65 -4.82
CA GLY A 184 3.76 -16.13 -6.15
C GLY A 184 5.01 -15.46 -6.72
N THR A 185 5.29 -15.71 -8.00
CA THR A 185 6.38 -15.07 -8.73
C THR A 185 6.03 -13.63 -9.09
N THR A 186 7.05 -12.79 -9.24
CA THR A 186 6.88 -11.42 -9.75
C THR A 186 6.58 -11.46 -11.25
N SER A 187 5.58 -10.71 -11.67
CA SER A 187 5.34 -10.35 -13.06
C SER A 187 5.71 -8.88 -13.26
N ASN A 188 6.22 -8.53 -14.43
CA ASN A 188 6.44 -7.13 -14.80
C ASN A 188 5.93 -6.90 -16.22
N PHE A 189 5.40 -5.71 -16.45
CA PHE A 189 4.87 -5.29 -17.73
C PHE A 189 5.13 -3.81 -17.93
N SER A 190 5.08 -3.40 -19.20
CA SER A 190 5.42 -2.05 -19.67
C SER A 190 6.89 -1.67 -19.46
N ASP A 191 7.40 -0.85 -20.38
CA ASP A 191 8.72 -0.22 -20.28
C ASP A 191 8.54 1.29 -20.16
N ASN A 192 9.38 1.94 -19.36
CA ASN A 192 9.36 3.37 -19.06
C ASN A 192 8.09 3.83 -18.31
N VAL A 193 7.67 3.06 -17.31
CA VAL A 193 6.56 3.45 -16.44
C VAL A 193 7.01 4.54 -15.47
N ASP A 194 6.40 5.72 -15.59
CA ASP A 194 6.44 6.77 -14.57
C ASP A 194 5.22 6.63 -13.64
N PHE A 195 5.45 6.62 -12.32
CA PHE A 195 4.36 6.60 -11.35
C PHE A 195 3.67 7.95 -11.30
N THR A 196 2.38 8.00 -11.64
CA THR A 196 1.54 9.20 -11.46
C THR A 196 0.58 8.98 -10.30
N ASN A 197 0.54 9.92 -9.36
CA ASN A 197 -0.29 9.83 -8.15
C ASN A 197 -1.76 10.26 -8.38
N ASN A 198 -2.23 10.23 -9.62
CA ASN A 198 -3.57 10.69 -9.97
C ASN A 198 -4.62 9.60 -9.72
N GLY A 199 -4.97 9.42 -8.45
CA GLY A 199 -6.30 8.95 -8.04
C GLY A 199 -7.37 10.03 -8.22
N SER A 200 -7.27 10.86 -9.26
CA SER A 200 -8.34 11.80 -9.62
C SER A 200 -9.31 11.08 -10.55
N LEU A 201 -10.37 10.50 -9.96
CA LEU A 201 -11.65 10.41 -10.66
C LEU A 201 -12.22 11.83 -10.78
N ASN A 202 -11.55 12.72 -11.54
CA ASN A 202 -12.26 13.85 -12.11
C ASN A 202 -13.05 13.28 -13.27
N THR A 203 -14.35 13.13 -13.02
CA THR A 203 -15.39 12.90 -14.02
C THR A 203 -15.36 14.02 -15.06
N VAL A 204 -14.50 13.88 -16.06
CA VAL A 204 -14.71 14.45 -17.38
C VAL A 204 -14.38 13.33 -18.34
N TYR A 205 -15.42 12.85 -19.04
CA TYR A 205 -15.32 11.82 -20.06
C TYR A 205 -14.26 12.21 -21.11
N GLY A 206 -13.05 11.68 -20.93
CA GLY A 206 -11.98 11.68 -21.92
C GLY A 206 -12.01 10.36 -22.66
N SER A 207 -12.84 10.29 -23.69
CA SER A 207 -12.81 9.27 -24.74
C SER A 207 -11.36 8.98 -25.18
N ILE A 208 -10.96 7.71 -25.16
CA ILE A 208 -9.90 7.23 -26.06
C ILE A 208 -10.65 6.73 -27.30
N MET A 209 -10.65 7.55 -28.34
CA MET A 209 -11.32 7.24 -29.60
C MET A 209 -10.67 6.03 -30.29
N SER A 210 -11.51 5.09 -30.68
CA SER A 210 -11.69 4.72 -32.09
C SER A 210 -13.18 4.50 -32.34
#